data_AF-A0A183B1X5-F1
#
_entry.id   AF-A0A183B1X5-F1
#
_cell.length_a   1.000
_cell.length_b   1.000
_cell.length_c   1.000
_cell.angle_alpha   90.00
_cell.angle_beta   90.00
_cell.angle_gamma   90.00
#
_symmetry.space_group_name_H-M   'P 1'
#
loop_
_entity.id
_entity.type
_entity.pdbx_description
1 polymer ?
#
loop_
_entity_poly.entity_id
_entity_poly.type
_entity_poly.pdbx_seq_one_letter_code
_entity_poly.pdbx_strand_id
1 'polypeptide(L)'
;LEAERKSIIEQRVPPLNVSGMSIEQLKAKAKELHDLLFRIEGENYDLGQRFKRQSYDMQELAERARQMNKGRERSWGWPMVVMYSQYERVKDPRSFKERRTVFAGENYVEEFQRIAPKHQIVMTDEGFQVVSGGDGDSGSHAAPAEVAAAE
;
A
#
# COMPACT_ATOMS: atom_id res chain seq x y z
N LEU A 1 22.57 9.68 -19.32
CA LEU A 1 22.33 8.40 -20.02
C LEU A 1 22.44 8.50 -21.55
N GLU A 2 21.55 9.19 -22.26
CA GLU A 2 21.56 9.17 -23.74
C GLU A 2 22.81 9.86 -24.33
N ALA A 3 23.24 10.97 -23.75
CA ALA A 3 24.47 11.66 -24.17
C ALA A 3 25.73 10.81 -23.92
N GLU A 4 25.81 10.13 -22.77
CA GLU A 4 26.92 9.22 -22.44
C GLU A 4 26.94 8.02 -23.38
N ARG A 5 25.78 7.45 -23.70
CA ARG A 5 25.66 6.35 -24.67
C ARG A 5 26.16 6.78 -26.06
N LYS A 6 25.78 7.96 -26.54
CA LYS A 6 26.27 8.50 -27.82
C LYS A 6 27.78 8.69 -27.81
N SER A 7 28.32 9.29 -26.76
CA SER A 7 29.77 9.50 -26.61
C SER A 7 30.56 8.17 -26.60
N ILE A 8 30.06 7.14 -25.91
CA ILE A 8 30.69 5.80 -25.90
C ILE A 8 30.65 5.16 -27.29
N ILE A 9 29.54 5.30 -28.03
CA ILE A 9 29.42 4.74 -29.38
C ILE A 9 30.38 5.45 -30.33
N GLU A 10 30.47 6.77 -30.27
CA GLU A 10 31.42 7.56 -31.08
C GLU A 10 32.88 7.20 -30.79
N GLN A 11 33.22 6.90 -29.54
CA GLN A 11 34.56 6.43 -29.16
C GLN A 11 34.85 5.02 -29.70
N ARG A 12 33.85 4.13 -29.72
CA ARG A 12 34.02 2.73 -30.14
C ARG A 12 33.92 2.54 -31.65
N VAL A 13 33.17 3.39 -32.34
CA VAL A 13 32.92 3.31 -33.78
C VAL A 13 33.51 4.56 -34.45
N PRO A 14 34.81 4.54 -34.79
CA PRO A 14 35.43 5.66 -35.47
C PRO A 14 34.81 5.87 -36.87
N PRO A 15 34.70 7.13 -37.32
CA PRO A 15 34.15 7.43 -38.63
C PRO A 15 34.97 6.80 -39.76
N LEU A 16 34.27 6.26 -40.75
CA LEU A 16 34.86 5.56 -41.88
C LEU A 16 35.48 6.53 -42.88
N ASN A 17 36.80 6.66 -42.84
CA ASN A 17 37.55 7.29 -43.92
C ASN A 17 37.88 6.26 -45.01
N VAL A 18 37.38 6.50 -46.22
CA VAL A 18 37.59 5.66 -47.42
C VAL A 18 38.22 6.42 -48.60
N SER A 19 38.42 7.74 -48.47
CA SER A 19 39.01 8.57 -49.52
C SER A 19 40.48 8.20 -49.74
N GLY A 20 40.84 7.86 -50.98
CA GLY A 20 42.23 7.57 -51.37
C GLY A 20 42.72 6.14 -51.07
N MET A 21 41.84 5.22 -50.66
CA MET A 21 42.21 3.81 -50.48
C MET A 21 42.30 3.06 -51.81
N SER A 22 43.30 2.19 -51.95
CA SER A 22 43.39 1.26 -53.07
C SER A 22 42.36 0.12 -52.95
N ILE A 23 42.10 -0.60 -54.05
CA ILE A 23 41.14 -1.71 -54.09
C ILE A 23 41.49 -2.81 -53.07
N GLU A 24 42.78 -3.10 -52.88
CA GLU A 24 43.26 -4.10 -51.92
C GLU A 24 43.04 -3.64 -50.47
N GLN A 25 43.30 -2.37 -50.18
CA GLN A 25 43.06 -1.77 -48.87
C GLN A 25 41.56 -1.74 -48.53
N LEU A 26 40.70 -1.47 -49.51
CA LEU A 26 39.25 -1.54 -49.33
C LEU A 26 38.78 -2.95 -49.00
N LYS A 27 39.32 -3.98 -49.66
CA LYS A 27 39.01 -5.39 -49.34
C LYS A 27 39.48 -5.79 -47.95
N ALA A 28 40.68 -5.37 -47.56
CA ALA A 28 41.20 -5.65 -46.22
C ALA A 28 40.33 -4.98 -45.13
N LYS A 29 39.96 -3.71 -45.34
CA LYS A 29 39.10 -2.96 -44.41
C LYS A 29 37.69 -3.54 -44.33
N ALA A 30 37.12 -4.00 -45.44
CA ALA A 30 35.83 -4.68 -45.45
C ALA A 30 35.86 -5.97 -44.62
N LYS A 31 36.95 -6.75 -44.72
CA LYS A 31 37.14 -7.96 -43.92
C LYS A 31 37.28 -7.66 -42.42
N GLU A 32 38.05 -6.63 -42.07
CA GLU A 32 38.21 -6.18 -40.68
C GLU A 32 36.85 -5.77 -40.06
N LEU A 33 36.05 -4.97 -40.79
CA LEU A 33 34.73 -4.55 -40.33
C LEU A 33 33.77 -5.74 -40.17
N HIS A 34 33.84 -6.71 -41.09
CA HIS A 34 33.06 -7.93 -41.00
C HIS A 34 33.40 -8.74 -39.74
N ASP A 35 34.69 -8.94 -39.47
CA ASP A 35 35.16 -9.68 -38.30
C ASP A 35 34.81 -8.93 -36.99
N LEU A 36 34.84 -7.59 -37.02
CA LEU A 36 34.36 -6.75 -35.92
C LEU A 36 32.86 -6.91 -35.68
N LEU A 37 32.05 -6.83 -36.73
CA LEU A 37 30.60 -7.00 -36.66
C LEU A 37 30.24 -8.37 -36.09
N PHE A 38 30.86 -9.43 -36.58
CA PHE A 38 30.60 -10.79 -36.12
C PHE A 38 30.88 -10.96 -34.62
N ARG A 39 31.97 -10.38 -34.13
CA ARG A 39 32.30 -10.39 -32.69
C ARG A 39 31.27 -9.64 -31.85
N ILE A 40 30.91 -8.42 -32.26
CA ILE A 40 29.94 -7.59 -31.54
C ILE A 40 28.57 -8.24 -31.51
N GLU A 41 28.15 -8.89 -32.60
CA GLU A 41 26.88 -9.61 -32.65
C GLU A 41 26.83 -10.76 -31.64
N GLY A 42 27.93 -11.51 -31.51
CA GLY A 42 28.06 -12.55 -30.48
C GLY A 42 27.98 -11.99 -29.06
N GLU A 43 28.71 -10.91 -28.78
CA GLU A 43 28.67 -10.23 -27.48
C GLU A 43 27.26 -9.70 -27.15
N ASN A 44 26.58 -9.12 -28.13
CA ASN A 44 25.22 -8.61 -27.99
C ASN A 44 24.22 -9.74 -27.69
N TYR A 45 24.37 -10.88 -28.35
CA TYR A 45 23.56 -12.07 -28.07
C TYR A 45 23.75 -12.54 -26.62
N ASP A 46 25.00 -12.71 -26.17
CA ASP A 46 25.30 -13.18 -24.81
C ASP A 46 24.77 -12.22 -23.74
N LEU A 47 24.98 -10.91 -23.94
CA LEU A 47 24.45 -9.88 -23.04
C LEU A 47 22.92 -9.88 -23.04
N GLY A 48 22.29 -10.03 -24.20
CA GLY A 48 20.84 -10.11 -24.33
C GLY A 48 20.26 -11.32 -23.58
N GLN A 49 20.92 -12.48 -23.64
CA GLN A 49 20.50 -13.67 -22.89
C GLN A 49 20.63 -13.47 -21.38
N ARG A 50 21.74 -12.90 -20.91
CA ARG A 50 21.95 -12.57 -19.48
C ARG A 50 20.89 -11.59 -18.99
N PHE A 51 20.62 -10.54 -19.76
CA PHE A 51 19.62 -9.54 -19.42
C PHE A 51 18.21 -10.14 -19.31
N LYS A 52 17.82 -11.02 -20.23
CA LYS A 52 16.53 -11.74 -20.17
C LYS A 52 16.42 -12.57 -18.89
N ARG A 53 17.47 -13.32 -18.53
CA ARG A 53 17.49 -14.13 -17.30
C ARG A 53 17.38 -13.27 -16.04
N GLN A 54 18.18 -12.21 -15.95
CA GLN A 54 18.11 -11.28 -14.82
C GLN A 54 16.74 -10.60 -14.71
N SER A 55 16.13 -10.24 -15.84
CA SER A 55 14.79 -9.66 -15.88
C SER A 55 13.73 -10.64 -15.37
N TYR A 56 13.84 -11.92 -15.74
CA TYR A 56 12.98 -12.98 -15.22
C TYR A 56 13.12 -13.13 -13.70
N ASP A 57 14.36 -13.26 -13.20
CA ASP A 57 14.64 -13.42 -11.77
C ASP A 57 14.08 -12.23 -10.97
N MET A 58 14.22 -11.00 -11.49
CA MET A 58 13.68 -9.80 -10.86
C MET A 58 12.14 -9.78 -10.85
N GLN A 59 11.49 -10.25 -11.92
CA GLN A 59 10.03 -10.37 -11.98
C GLN A 59 9.51 -11.39 -10.97
N GLU A 60 10.17 -12.55 -10.86
CA GLU A 60 9.81 -13.59 -9.88
C GLU A 60 9.95 -13.07 -8.44
N LEU A 61 11.05 -12.39 -8.12
CA LEU A 61 11.25 -11.76 -6.81
C LEU A 61 10.17 -10.71 -6.50
N ALA A 62 9.82 -9.87 -7.48
CA ALA A 62 8.77 -8.88 -7.32
C ALA A 62 7.40 -9.53 -7.07
N GLU A 63 7.09 -10.64 -7.75
CA GLU A 63 5.85 -11.38 -7.53
C GLU A 63 5.82 -12.06 -6.16
N ARG A 64 6.92 -12.70 -5.75
CA ARG A 64 7.05 -13.30 -4.41
C ARG A 64 6.88 -12.26 -3.32
N ALA A 65 7.48 -11.08 -3.47
CA ALA A 65 7.30 -9.96 -2.55
C ALA A 65 5.84 -9.49 -2.46
N ARG A 66 5.12 -9.40 -3.60
CA ARG A 66 3.68 -9.09 -3.62
C ARG A 66 2.85 -10.14 -2.88
N GLN A 67 3.15 -11.42 -3.06
CA GLN A 67 2.44 -12.51 -2.37
C GLN A 67 2.69 -12.47 -0.85
N MET A 68 3.93 -12.24 -0.42
CA MET A 68 4.28 -12.10 1.00
C MET A 68 3.56 -10.92 1.66
N ASN A 69 3.51 -9.77 1.00
CA ASN A 69 2.82 -8.58 1.51
C ASN A 69 1.30 -8.82 1.63
N LYS A 70 0.70 -9.52 0.66
CA LYS A 70 -0.73 -9.91 0.72
C LYS A 70 -1.02 -10.93 1.82
N GLY A 71 -0.06 -11.80 2.14
CA GLY A 71 -0.16 -12.75 3.26
C GLY A 71 -0.08 -12.07 4.64
N ARG A 72 0.75 -11.04 4.77
CA ARG A 72 0.95 -10.30 6.03
C ARG A 72 -0.28 -9.51 6.48
N GLU A 73 -1.09 -9.00 5.55
CA GLU A 73 -2.39 -8.38 5.87
C GLU A 73 -3.42 -9.38 6.43
N ARG A 74 -3.24 -10.70 6.22
CA ARG A 74 -4.17 -11.74 6.69
C ARG A 74 -3.64 -12.54 7.88
N SER A 75 -2.66 -11.99 8.60
CA SER A 75 -1.88 -12.69 9.64
C SER A 75 -2.58 -12.85 11.00
N TRP A 76 -3.81 -12.36 11.18
CA TRP A 76 -4.61 -12.70 12.35
C TRP A 76 -5.49 -13.87 11.94
N GLY A 77 -5.16 -15.08 12.37
CA GLY A 77 -5.69 -16.38 11.91
C GLY A 77 -7.20 -16.63 12.11
N TRP A 78 -7.99 -15.58 12.26
CA TRP A 78 -9.44 -15.60 12.26
C TRP A 78 -9.91 -15.10 10.89
N PRO A 79 -10.83 -15.80 10.20
CA PRO A 79 -11.46 -15.26 9.00
C PRO A 79 -12.12 -13.93 9.37
N MET A 80 -11.56 -12.82 8.87
CA MET A 80 -12.18 -11.50 9.03
C MET A 80 -13.50 -11.53 8.29
N VAL A 81 -14.60 -11.69 9.03
CA VAL A 81 -15.95 -11.51 8.50
C VAL A 81 -16.06 -10.05 8.11
N VAL A 82 -15.98 -9.78 6.82
CA VAL A 82 -16.12 -8.42 6.30
C VAL A 82 -17.59 -8.06 6.43
N MET A 83 -17.94 -7.28 7.46
CA MET A 83 -19.33 -6.90 7.76
C MET A 83 -19.95 -5.98 6.70
N TYR A 84 -19.12 -5.43 5.82
CA TYR A 84 -19.50 -4.49 4.76
C TYR A 84 -18.96 -4.97 3.42
N SER A 85 -19.70 -4.71 2.36
CA SER A 85 -19.25 -5.00 1.00
C SER A 85 -18.00 -4.17 0.63
N GLN A 86 -17.14 -4.70 -0.26
CA GLN A 86 -16.01 -3.93 -0.83
C GLN A 86 -16.45 -2.63 -1.54
N TYR A 87 -17.74 -2.50 -1.85
CA TYR A 87 -18.37 -1.32 -2.44
C TYR A 87 -18.85 -0.28 -1.41
N GLU A 88 -18.90 -0.61 -0.11
CA GLU A 88 -19.30 0.33 0.95
C GLU A 88 -18.14 1.25 1.40
N ARG A 89 -16.91 0.93 1.00
CA ARG A 89 -15.70 1.71 1.35
C ARG A 89 -15.49 2.99 0.54
N VAL A 90 -16.54 3.51 -0.09
CA VAL A 90 -16.44 4.80 -0.77
C VAL A 90 -16.63 5.89 0.27
N LYS A 91 -15.53 6.59 0.59
CA LYS A 91 -15.57 7.77 1.44
C LYS A 91 -16.52 8.78 0.79
N ASP A 92 -17.60 9.10 1.48
CA ASP A 92 -18.62 10.01 1.00
C ASP A 92 -17.98 11.32 0.47
N PRO A 93 -18.12 11.63 -0.83
CA PRO A 93 -17.51 12.81 -1.42
C PRO A 93 -18.21 14.11 -1.01
N ARG A 94 -19.38 14.02 -0.36
CA ARG A 94 -20.13 15.20 0.11
C ARG A 94 -19.36 15.96 1.17
N SER A 95 -19.48 17.28 1.13
CA SER A 95 -18.89 18.20 2.11
C SER A 95 -19.51 17.99 3.51
N PHE A 96 -18.81 18.40 4.56
CA PHE A 96 -19.29 18.25 5.95
C PHE A 96 -20.69 18.85 6.15
N LYS A 97 -20.96 20.00 5.53
CA LYS A 97 -22.25 20.70 5.61
C LYS A 97 -23.40 19.90 5.00
N GLU A 98 -23.14 19.19 3.91
CA GLU A 98 -24.12 18.32 3.21
C GLU A 98 -24.31 16.97 3.90
N ARG A 99 -23.29 16.47 4.59
CA ARG A 99 -23.37 15.20 5.34
C ARG A 99 -24.09 15.38 6.68
N ARG A 100 -23.98 16.56 7.28
CA ARG A 100 -24.60 16.87 8.57
C ARG A 100 -26.12 16.71 8.54
N THR A 101 -26.77 16.97 7.40
CA THR A 101 -28.21 16.84 7.25
C THR A 101 -28.68 15.39 7.25
N VAL A 102 -27.86 14.44 6.80
CA VAL A 102 -28.17 13.00 6.78
C VAL A 102 -28.30 12.44 8.20
N PHE A 103 -27.58 13.03 9.16
CA PHE A 103 -27.60 12.65 10.57
C PHE A 103 -28.37 13.66 11.44
N ALA A 104 -29.03 14.64 10.82
CA ALA A 104 -29.89 15.60 11.50
C ALA A 104 -31.35 15.17 11.30
N GLY A 105 -31.78 14.23 12.14
CA GLY A 105 -33.15 13.76 12.22
C GLY A 105 -33.42 13.22 13.62
N GLU A 106 -34.68 12.95 13.93
CA GLU A 106 -35.04 12.27 15.17
C GLU A 106 -34.38 10.88 15.16
N ASN A 107 -33.60 10.57 16.21
CA ASN A 107 -33.09 9.23 16.41
C ASN A 107 -34.28 8.36 16.82
N TYR A 108 -34.84 7.59 15.88
CA TYR A 108 -35.86 6.57 16.17
C TYR A 108 -35.26 5.34 16.88
N VAL A 109 -34.38 5.57 17.85
CA VAL A 109 -33.90 4.54 18.75
C VAL A 109 -34.84 4.63 19.95
N GLU A 110 -35.69 3.62 20.14
CA GLU A 110 -36.45 3.49 21.38
C GLU A 110 -35.46 3.61 22.54
N GLU A 111 -35.65 4.62 23.40
CA GLU A 111 -34.84 4.78 24.60
C GLU A 111 -35.09 3.57 25.50
N PHE A 112 -34.20 2.59 25.42
CA PHE A 112 -34.25 1.45 26.31
C PHE A 112 -33.96 1.95 27.72
N GLN A 113 -34.89 1.70 28.64
CA GLN A 113 -34.67 1.99 30.05
C GLN A 113 -33.48 1.16 30.53
N ARG A 114 -32.42 1.86 30.96
CA ARG A 114 -31.25 1.19 31.57
C ARG A 114 -31.74 0.42 32.79
N ILE A 115 -31.51 -0.90 32.78
CA ILE A 115 -31.82 -1.75 33.93
C ILE A 115 -30.86 -1.33 35.06
N ALA A 116 -31.42 -0.84 36.16
CA ALA A 116 -30.63 -0.47 37.33
C ALA A 116 -29.86 -1.69 37.88
N PRO A 117 -28.64 -1.50 38.39
CA PRO A 117 -27.87 -2.58 39.00
C PRO A 117 -28.63 -3.12 40.22
N LYS A 118 -28.98 -4.41 40.19
CA LYS A 118 -29.68 -5.07 41.30
C LYS A 118 -28.80 -5.36 42.51
N HIS A 119 -27.48 -5.31 42.33
CA HIS A 119 -26.52 -5.74 43.33
C HIS A 119 -25.37 -4.75 43.38
N GLN A 120 -24.98 -4.35 44.59
CA GLN A 120 -23.78 -3.57 44.81
C GLN A 120 -22.68 -4.51 45.29
N ILE A 121 -21.57 -4.53 44.55
CA ILE A 121 -20.39 -5.30 44.91
C ILE A 121 -19.46 -4.39 45.71
N VAL A 122 -19.12 -4.80 46.92
CA VAL A 122 -18.18 -4.08 47.79
C VAL A 122 -16.88 -4.90 47.87
N MET A 123 -15.75 -4.23 47.66
CA MET A 123 -14.44 -4.83 47.89
C MET A 123 -14.07 -4.74 49.37
N THR A 124 -13.79 -5.89 49.97
CA THR A 124 -13.22 -6.00 51.32
C THR A 124 -11.91 -6.79 51.24
N ASP A 125 -11.12 -6.76 52.32
CA ASP A 125 -9.79 -7.40 52.34
C ASP A 125 -9.84 -8.94 52.18
N GLU A 126 -11.02 -9.55 52.31
CA GLU A 126 -11.26 -10.98 52.08
C GLU A 126 -11.85 -11.28 50.68
N GLY A 127 -12.01 -10.27 49.82
CA GLY A 127 -12.49 -10.39 48.44
C GLY A 127 -13.73 -9.55 48.11
N PHE A 128 -14.33 -9.83 46.94
CA PHE A 128 -15.55 -9.19 46.48
C PHE A 128 -16.78 -9.83 47.14
N GLN A 129 -17.51 -9.06 47.94
CA GLN A 129 -18.79 -9.51 48.52
C GLN A 129 -19.96 -8.81 47.84
N VAL A 130 -20.99 -9.59 47.49
CA VAL A 130 -22.24 -9.08 46.89
C VAL A 130 -23.17 -8.68 48.02
N VAL A 131 -23.44 -7.38 48.18
CA VAL A 131 -24.39 -6.87 49.16
C VAL A 131 -25.78 -6.87 48.51
N SER A 132 -26.65 -7.78 48.93
CA SER A 132 -28.07 -7.80 48.54
C SER A 132 -28.86 -6.83 49.43
N GLY A 133 -28.89 -5.55 49.04
CA GLY A 133 -29.75 -4.54 49.66
C GLY A 133 -31.13 -4.53 48.99
N GLY A 134 -32.17 -4.73 49.79
CA GLY A 134 -33.58 -4.77 49.35
C GLY A 134 -34.11 -3.45 48.77
N ASP A 135 -35.31 -3.57 48.21
CA ASP A 135 -36.07 -2.55 47.47
C ASP A 135 -35.90 -1.13 48.01
N GLY A 136 -35.31 -0.25 47.19
CA GLY A 136 -35.11 1.15 47.51
C GLY A 136 -35.02 1.99 46.25
N ASP A 137 -36.13 2.65 45.92
CA ASP A 137 -36.23 3.81 45.06
C ASP A 137 -35.05 4.77 45.29
N SER A 138 -34.09 4.79 44.35
CA SER A 138 -32.95 5.70 44.38
C SER A 138 -33.12 6.74 43.29
N GLY A 139 -33.49 7.94 43.73
CA GLY A 139 -33.87 9.09 42.93
C GLY A 139 -32.91 9.49 41.81
N SER A 140 -33.52 10.14 40.84
CA SER A 140 -32.96 11.01 39.80
C SER A 140 -31.51 11.44 40.00
N HIS A 141 -30.64 11.03 39.06
CA HIS A 141 -29.41 11.75 38.75
C HIS A 141 -29.79 13.17 38.34
N ALA A 142 -29.62 14.14 39.24
CA ALA A 142 -29.74 15.55 38.92
C ALA A 142 -28.68 15.90 37.86
N ALA A 143 -29.13 16.45 36.74
CA ALA A 143 -28.28 17.03 35.72
C ALA A 143 -27.38 18.13 36.35
N PRO A 144 -26.10 18.24 35.96
CA PRO A 144 -25.28 19.37 36.37
C PRO A 144 -25.94 20.65 35.83
N ALA A 145 -26.26 21.58 36.72
CA ALA A 145 -26.81 22.88 36.39
C ALA A 145 -25.91 23.62 35.39
N GLU A 146 -26.53 24.15 34.35
CA GLU A 146 -25.94 25.14 33.46
C GLU A 146 -25.39 26.32 34.28
N VAL A 147 -24.08 26.54 34.21
CA VAL A 147 -23.49 27.83 34.57
C VAL A 147 -23.88 28.83 33.49
N ALA A 148 -24.97 29.57 33.76
CA ALA A 148 -25.31 30.79 33.06
C ALA A 148 -24.19 31.82 33.30
N ALA A 149 -23.36 32.04 32.28
CA ALA A 149 -22.52 33.22 32.20
C ALA A 149 -23.42 34.43 31.96
N ALA A 150 -23.48 35.33 32.94
CA ALA A 150 -24.01 36.67 32.81
C ALA A 150 -22.83 37.66 32.80
N GLU A 151 -22.85 38.53 31.79
CA GLU A 151 -22.07 39.76 31.56
C GLU A 151 -20.61 39.64 31.08
#